data_AF-A0A349B909-F1
#
_entry.id   AF-A0A349B909-F1
#
_cell.length_a   1.000
_cell.length_b   1.000
_cell.length_c   1.000
_cell.angle_alpha   90.00
_cell.angle_beta   90.00
_cell.angle_gamma   90.00
#
_symmetry.space_group_name_H-M   'P 1'
#
loop_
_entity.id
_entity.type
_entity.pdbx_description
1 polymer ?
#
loop_
_entity_poly.entity_id
_entity_poly.type
_entity_poly.pdbx_seq_one_letter_code
_entity_poly.pdbx_strand_id
1 'polypeptide(L)'
;LVLDLLGDRIQSAIDAGGGDQDHKSRLQERLATVTTATATYAFDATGPDHARHFTVTVSAGGHELGVGTGRSKKQAEQQAARAALELLGDDGTGYPGAPDALGGPTDG
;
A
#
# COMPACT_ATOMS: atom_id res chain seq x y z
N LEU A 1 3.11 -9.09 -32.99
CA LEU A 1 3.38 -7.73 -32.46
C LEU A 1 2.53 -7.57 -31.19
N VAL A 2 2.72 -8.38 -30.15
CA VAL A 2 3.54 -8.12 -28.93
C VAL A 2 3.59 -6.64 -28.54
N LEU A 3 2.63 -6.20 -27.71
CA LEU A 3 2.77 -5.28 -26.56
C LEU A 3 1.37 -4.80 -26.10
N ASP A 4 0.59 -5.71 -25.52
CA ASP A 4 -0.76 -5.44 -24.96
C ASP A 4 -0.76 -5.38 -23.41
N LEU A 5 0.41 -5.27 -22.76
CA LEU A 5 0.51 -5.67 -21.33
C LEU A 5 1.35 -4.78 -20.41
N LEU A 6 1.72 -3.56 -20.81
CA LEU A 6 2.56 -2.72 -19.93
C LEU A 6 2.31 -1.21 -20.06
N GLY A 7 1.09 -0.79 -20.42
CA GLY A 7 0.71 0.63 -20.43
C GLY A 7 0.14 1.15 -19.11
N ASP A 8 -0.49 0.28 -18.32
CA ASP A 8 -1.39 0.72 -17.23
C ASP A 8 -0.82 0.54 -15.81
N ARG A 9 0.36 -0.08 -15.65
CA ARG A 9 0.88 -0.44 -14.31
C ARG A 9 1.67 0.65 -13.58
N ILE A 10 1.94 1.80 -14.20
CA ILE A 10 2.76 2.87 -13.57
C ILE A 10 2.11 4.27 -13.75
N GLN A 11 0.94 4.39 -14.40
CA GLN A 11 0.44 5.71 -14.80
C GLN A 11 -0.24 6.53 -13.70
N SER A 12 -0.53 5.95 -12.52
CA SER A 12 -1.06 6.74 -11.38
C SER A 12 0.03 7.31 -10.46
N ALA A 13 1.25 7.52 -11.00
CA ALA A 13 2.34 8.17 -10.28
C ALA A 13 2.30 9.71 -10.35
N ILE A 14 1.46 10.32 -11.18
CA ILE A 14 1.50 11.77 -11.41
C ILE A 14 0.08 12.29 -11.66
N ASP A 15 -0.72 12.51 -10.61
CA ASP A 15 -1.67 13.62 -10.64
C ASP A 15 -2.09 14.06 -9.22
N ALA A 16 -2.01 15.38 -8.99
CA ALA A 16 -2.63 16.14 -7.89
C ALA A 16 -2.03 16.08 -6.46
N GLY A 17 -0.80 16.60 -6.32
CA GLY A 17 -0.46 17.54 -5.25
C GLY A 17 0.41 17.01 -4.11
N GLY A 18 1.72 17.29 -4.19
CA GLY A 18 2.69 17.44 -3.09
C GLY A 18 2.78 16.30 -2.08
N GLY A 19 1.79 16.17 -1.19
CA GLY A 19 1.82 15.25 -0.05
C GLY A 19 1.42 13.80 -0.35
N ASP A 20 0.84 13.49 -1.51
CA ASP A 20 0.50 12.10 -1.87
C ASP A 20 1.75 11.29 -2.26
N GLN A 21 2.70 11.95 -2.93
CA GLN A 21 4.00 11.36 -3.27
C GLN A 21 4.85 11.09 -2.03
N ASP A 22 4.70 11.91 -0.97
CA ASP A 22 5.42 11.70 0.30
C ASP A 22 5.01 10.37 0.97
N HIS A 23 3.71 10.04 1.01
CA HIS A 23 3.25 8.83 1.69
C HIS A 23 3.63 7.56 0.93
N LYS A 24 3.54 7.58 -0.41
CA LYS A 24 3.95 6.45 -1.27
C LYS A 24 5.45 6.19 -1.19
N SER A 25 6.26 7.25 -1.31
CA SER A 25 7.72 7.15 -1.22
C SER A 25 8.14 6.63 0.15
N ARG A 26 7.61 7.22 1.23
CA ARG A 26 7.89 6.76 2.60
C ARG A 26 7.47 5.33 2.82
N LEU A 27 6.29 4.92 2.35
CA LEU A 27 5.82 3.55 2.50
C LEU A 27 6.72 2.57 1.74
N GLN A 28 7.19 2.91 0.55
CA GLN A 28 8.14 2.10 -0.20
C GLN A 28 9.49 1.98 0.50
N GLU A 29 10.03 3.09 1.04
CA GLU A 29 11.27 3.08 1.81
C GLU A 29 11.15 2.19 3.06
N ARG A 30 10.03 2.28 3.78
CA ARG A 30 9.77 1.44 4.96
C ARG A 30 9.57 -0.02 4.60
N LEU A 31 8.88 -0.33 3.50
CA LEU A 31 8.75 -1.71 3.04
C LEU A 31 10.10 -2.30 2.62
N ALA A 32 10.97 -1.51 1.99
CA ALA A 32 12.29 -1.96 1.58
C ALA A 32 13.20 -2.38 2.74
N THR A 33 12.93 -1.92 3.98
CA THR A 33 13.69 -2.37 5.17
C THR A 33 13.24 -3.74 5.69
N VAL A 34 12.04 -4.21 5.31
CA VAL A 34 11.42 -5.43 5.89
C VAL A 34 10.99 -6.48 4.87
N THR A 35 10.86 -6.10 3.59
CA THR A 35 10.47 -7.00 2.51
C THR A 35 10.98 -6.50 1.16
N THR A 36 11.07 -7.40 0.18
CA THR A 36 11.31 -7.06 -1.22
C THR A 36 10.01 -6.74 -1.97
N ALA A 37 8.85 -6.91 -1.33
CA ALA A 37 7.56 -6.64 -1.92
C ALA A 37 7.23 -5.14 -1.91
N THR A 38 6.53 -4.69 -2.96
CA THR A 38 6.08 -3.30 -3.10
C THR A 38 4.64 -3.12 -2.63
N ALA A 39 4.31 -1.91 -2.17
CA ALA A 39 2.94 -1.55 -1.81
C ALA A 39 2.02 -1.58 -3.04
N THR A 40 0.87 -2.23 -2.89
CA THR A 40 -0.21 -2.32 -3.87
C THR A 40 -1.47 -1.71 -3.29
N TYR A 41 -2.17 -0.91 -4.09
CA TYR A 41 -3.40 -0.21 -3.70
C TYR A 41 -4.59 -0.79 -4.45
N ALA A 42 -5.61 -1.24 -3.72
CA ALA A 42 -6.90 -1.66 -4.27
C ALA A 42 -7.96 -0.62 -3.93
N PHE A 43 -8.70 -0.15 -4.93
CA PHE A 43 -9.74 0.87 -4.78
C PHE A 43 -11.11 0.24 -5.01
N ASP A 44 -12.01 0.45 -4.05
CA ASP A 44 -13.41 0.07 -4.15
C ASP A 44 -14.31 1.29 -3.91
N ALA A 45 -15.51 1.27 -4.48
CA ALA A 45 -16.48 2.34 -4.27
C ALA A 45 -17.91 1.79 -4.26
N THR A 46 -18.66 2.19 -3.24
CA THR A 46 -20.04 1.75 -3.01
C THR A 46 -20.98 2.94 -2.84
N GLY A 47 -22.27 2.71 -3.12
CA GLY A 47 -23.32 3.74 -2.99
C GLY A 47 -23.55 4.58 -4.26
N PRO A 48 -24.66 5.36 -4.28
CA PRO A 48 -25.02 6.19 -5.42
C PRO A 48 -24.05 7.36 -5.59
N ASP A 49 -23.94 7.94 -6.78
CA ASP A 49 -22.95 8.99 -7.08
C ASP A 49 -22.94 10.17 -6.09
N HIS A 50 -24.09 10.54 -5.54
CA HIS A 50 -24.23 11.63 -4.57
C HIS A 50 -23.94 11.22 -3.10
N ALA A 51 -23.73 9.93 -2.84
CA ALA A 51 -23.40 9.38 -1.52
C ALA A 51 -22.34 8.27 -1.61
N ARG A 52 -21.43 8.38 -2.58
CA ARG A 52 -20.41 7.38 -2.84
C ARG A 52 -19.42 7.32 -1.68
N HIS A 53 -19.18 6.12 -1.19
CA HIS A 53 -18.11 5.80 -0.24
C HIS A 53 -17.01 5.08 -0.98
N PHE A 54 -15.78 5.52 -0.76
CA PHE A 54 -14.58 4.92 -1.31
C PHE A 54 -13.87 4.17 -0.21
N THR A 55 -13.37 2.99 -0.54
CA THR A 55 -12.51 2.18 0.31
C THR A 55 -11.21 1.95 -0.45
N VAL A 56 -10.08 2.10 0.24
CA VAL A 56 -8.76 1.81 -0.31
C VAL A 56 -8.05 0.87 0.63
N THR A 57 -7.49 -0.19 0.07
CA THR A 57 -6.69 -1.17 0.80
C THR A 57 -5.26 -1.11 0.28
N VAL A 58 -4.31 -1.00 1.21
CA VAL A 58 -2.87 -1.08 0.96
C VAL A 58 -2.39 -2.46 1.39
N SER A 59 -1.65 -3.12 0.51
CA SER A 59 -1.07 -4.44 0.78
C SER A 59 0.36 -4.55 0.26
N ALA A 60 1.19 -5.38 0.87
CA ALA A 60 2.50 -5.75 0.35
C ALA A 60 2.76 -7.24 0.63
N GLY A 61 3.39 -7.91 -0.33
CA GLY A 61 3.75 -9.33 -0.20
C GLY A 61 2.56 -10.27 0.03
N GLY A 62 1.35 -9.87 -0.38
CA GLY A 62 0.12 -10.62 -0.12
C GLY A 62 -0.54 -10.35 1.23
N HIS A 63 0.00 -9.44 2.03
CA HIS A 63 -0.56 -9.05 3.32
C HIS A 63 -1.17 -7.65 3.26
N GLU A 64 -2.36 -7.50 3.85
CA GLU A 64 -2.97 -6.20 4.06
C GLU A 64 -2.20 -5.42 5.15
N LEU A 65 -1.85 -4.18 4.84
CA LEU A 65 -1.11 -3.28 5.73
C LEU A 65 -1.98 -2.16 6.28
N GLY A 66 -3.00 -1.74 5.53
CA GLY A 66 -3.86 -0.65 5.95
C GLY A 66 -5.08 -0.51 5.07
N VAL A 67 -6.18 -0.08 5.67
CA VAL A 67 -7.43 0.22 4.98
C VAL A 67 -7.86 1.63 5.34
N GLY A 68 -8.32 2.39 4.35
CA GLY A 68 -8.85 3.72 4.53
C GLY A 68 -10.16 3.89 3.80
N THR A 69 -11.07 4.66 4.37
CA THR A 69 -12.38 4.93 3.77
C THR A 69 -12.65 6.42 3.70
N GLY A 70 -13.44 6.87 2.73
CA GLY A 70 -13.70 8.29 2.58
C GLY A 70 -14.79 8.61 1.59
N ARG A 71 -15.19 9.88 1.56
CA ARG A 71 -16.17 10.41 0.59
C ARG A 71 -15.50 10.76 -0.75
N SER A 72 -14.18 10.58 -0.84
CA SER A 72 -13.40 10.71 -2.07
C SER A 72 -12.29 9.66 -2.09
N LYS A 73 -11.83 9.28 -3.30
CA LYS A 73 -10.70 8.37 -3.49
C LYS A 73 -9.45 8.83 -2.73
N LYS A 74 -9.10 10.12 -2.86
CA LYS A 74 -7.94 10.71 -2.19
C LYS A 74 -8.01 10.61 -0.67
N GLN A 75 -9.19 10.85 -0.09
CA GLN A 75 -9.37 10.73 1.37
C GLN A 75 -9.21 9.28 1.86
N ALA A 76 -9.75 8.31 1.10
CA ALA A 76 -9.62 6.90 1.42
C ALA A 76 -8.16 6.43 1.28
N GLU A 77 -7.47 6.86 0.22
CA GLU A 77 -6.06 6.55 -0.02
C GLU A 77 -5.12 7.09 1.07
N GLN A 78 -5.30 8.36 1.47
CA GLN A 78 -4.50 8.96 2.54
C GLN A 78 -4.69 8.21 3.87
N GLN A 79 -5.92 7.80 4.19
CA GLN A 79 -6.18 7.01 5.38
C GLN A 79 -5.55 5.61 5.31
N ALA A 80 -5.62 4.97 4.15
CA ALA A 80 -5.04 3.64 3.96
C ALA A 80 -3.51 3.68 4.07
N ALA A 81 -2.87 4.67 3.45
CA ALA A 81 -1.43 4.88 3.53
C ALA A 81 -0.98 5.23 4.95
N ARG A 82 -1.75 6.05 5.66
CA ARG A 82 -1.50 6.36 7.08
C ARG A 82 -1.58 5.09 7.94
N ALA A 83 -2.63 4.29 7.79
CA ALA A 83 -2.78 3.05 8.54
C ALA A 83 -1.61 2.08 8.27
N ALA A 84 -1.17 1.98 7.01
CA ALA A 84 -0.02 1.16 6.64
C ALA A 84 1.29 1.66 7.27
N LEU A 85 1.52 2.97 7.31
CA LEU A 85 2.71 3.56 7.97
C LEU A 85 2.65 3.39 9.50
N GLU A 86 1.47 3.55 10.11
CA GLU A 86 1.27 3.32 11.54
C GLU A 86 1.52 1.85 11.91
N LEU A 87 1.11 0.90 11.06
CA LEU A 87 1.40 -0.51 11.23
C LEU A 87 2.90 -0.80 11.15
N LEU A 88 3.59 -0.30 10.13
CA LEU A 88 5.03 -0.53 9.97
C LEU A 88 5.84 0.12 11.10
N GLY A 89 5.37 1.21 11.70
CA GLY A 89 6.14 1.96 12.69
C GLY A 89 7.40 2.57 12.07
N ASP A 90 8.30 3.11 12.90
CA ASP A 90 9.56 3.68 12.39
C ASP A 90 10.54 2.59 11.92
N ASP A 91 10.50 1.41 12.55
CA ASP A 91 11.48 0.32 12.30
C ASP A 91 10.95 -0.79 11.36
N GLY A 92 9.71 -0.69 10.85
CA GLY A 92 9.10 -1.69 9.95
C GLY A 92 8.57 -2.95 10.65
N THR A 93 8.66 -3.04 11.98
CA THR A 93 8.45 -4.25 12.79
C THR A 93 7.02 -4.80 12.77
N GLY A 94 6.02 -3.99 12.43
CA GLY A 94 4.64 -4.43 12.33
C GLY A 94 4.25 -5.06 10.99
N TYR A 95 5.20 -5.30 10.08
CA TYR A 95 4.92 -6.00 8.82
C TYR A 95 4.53 -7.47 9.09
N PRO A 96 3.27 -7.88 8.82
CA PRO A 96 2.77 -9.22 9.15
C PRO A 96 3.32 -10.32 8.24
N GLY A 97 4.01 -9.94 7.16
CA GLY A 97 4.68 -10.85 6.24
C GLY A 97 6.19 -10.88 6.42
N ALA A 98 6.74 -10.32 7.51
CA ALA A 98 8.16 -10.43 7.80
C ALA A 98 8.50 -11.92 7.73
N PRO A 99 9.54 -12.32 6.97
CA PRO A 99 9.92 -13.72 6.93
C PRO A 99 10.08 -14.15 8.38
N ASP A 100 9.27 -15.12 8.80
CA ASP A 100 9.34 -15.78 10.09
C ASP A 100 10.81 -15.78 10.50
N ALA A 101 11.12 -15.03 11.58
CA ALA A 101 12.47 -14.71 11.98
C ALA A 101 13.32 -15.94 11.76
N LEU A 102 14.40 -15.80 10.97
CA LEU A 102 15.50 -16.74 10.85
C LEU A 102 15.08 -18.17 11.19
N GLY A 103 14.88 -19.01 10.18
CA GLY A 103 15.24 -20.42 10.37
C GLY A 103 16.63 -20.43 10.99
N GLY A 104 16.66 -20.54 12.32
CA GLY A 104 17.87 -20.62 13.12
C GLY A 104 18.64 -21.85 12.66
N PRO A 105 19.91 -21.99 13.09
CA PRO A 105 20.74 -23.07 12.60
C PRO A 105 19.97 -24.39 12.71
N THR A 106 19.81 -25.07 11.59
CA THR A 106 19.52 -26.49 11.56
C THR A 106 20.67 -27.18 12.28
N ASP A 107 20.60 -27.26 13.60
CA ASP A 107 21.46 -28.07 14.45
C ASP A 107 20.71 -29.37 14.75
N GLY A 108 21.29 -30.49 14.29
CA GLY A 108 20.76 -31.84 14.46
C GLY A 108 20.88 -32.70 13.21
#